data_AF-A0A9E5GEE5-F1
#
_entry.id   AF-A0A9E5GEE5-F1
#
_cell.length_a   1.000
_cell.length_b   1.000
_cell.length_c   1.000
_cell.angle_alpha   90.00
_cell.angle_beta   90.00
_cell.angle_gamma   90.00
#
_symmetry.space_group_name_H-M   'P 1'
#
loop_
_entity.id
_entity.type
_entity.pdbx_description
1 polymer ?
#
loop_
_entity_poly.entity_id
_entity_poly.type
_entity_poly.pdbx_seq_one_letter_code
_entity_poly.pdbx_strand_id
1 'polypeptide(L)'
;DADFNGYKLKYIDNAPVEIVIPREGSISIPYVISLVKGAPNAAYGKALLDFTLSDEGQKLFTESYLRPVRDIAIDPEISERMLPQSDYDRVIYPDFAKMRDVQNDATARWRAEVR
;
A
#
# COMPACT_ATOMS: atom_id res chain seq x y z
N ASP A 1 8.83 -6.74 -1.14
CA ASP A 1 7.51 -6.63 -0.49
C ASP A 1 6.46 -7.17 -1.45
N ALA A 2 5.31 -7.64 -0.95
CA ALA A 2 4.15 -7.81 -1.82
C ALA A 2 3.54 -6.43 -2.04
N ASP A 3 2.97 -6.17 -3.21
CA ASP A 3 2.25 -4.91 -3.47
C ASP A 3 0.84 -4.89 -2.83
N PHE A 4 0.41 -6.03 -2.28
CA PHE A 4 -0.92 -6.34 -1.73
C PHE A 4 -2.10 -6.08 -2.68
N ASN A 5 -1.81 -5.70 -3.92
CA ASN A 5 -2.77 -5.42 -4.97
C ASN A 5 -2.74 -6.50 -6.07
N GLY A 6 -1.70 -7.35 -6.11
CA GLY A 6 -1.59 -8.48 -7.04
C GLY A 6 -0.95 -8.14 -8.40
N TYR A 7 -0.53 -6.89 -8.64
CA TYR A 7 0.17 -6.49 -9.86
C TYR A 7 1.53 -7.17 -9.99
N LYS A 8 2.32 -7.23 -8.91
CA LYS A 8 3.56 -7.99 -8.90
C LYS A 8 3.31 -9.47 -9.22
N LEU A 9 2.29 -10.07 -8.59
CA LEU A 9 1.93 -11.47 -8.84
C LEU A 9 1.58 -11.69 -10.32
N LYS A 10 0.77 -10.81 -10.91
CA LYS A 10 0.35 -10.89 -12.31
C LYS A 10 1.50 -10.65 -13.30
N TYR A 11 2.26 -9.58 -13.11
CA TYR A 11 3.17 -9.05 -14.14
C TYR A 11 4.65 -9.36 -13.93
N ILE A 12 5.07 -9.72 -12.72
CA ILE A 12 6.46 -10.08 -12.41
C ILE A 12 6.57 -11.59 -12.17
N ASP A 13 5.69 -12.12 -11.31
CA ASP A 13 5.71 -13.55 -10.95
C ASP A 13 4.91 -14.41 -11.96
N ASN A 14 4.22 -13.79 -12.91
CA ASN A 14 3.43 -14.44 -13.97
C ASN A 14 2.37 -15.42 -13.44
N ALA A 15 1.76 -15.11 -12.29
CA ALA A 15 0.68 -15.90 -11.73
C ALA A 15 -0.61 -15.74 -12.57
N PRO A 16 -1.43 -16.79 -12.72
CA PRO A 16 -2.68 -16.76 -13.50
C PRO A 16 -3.79 -16.05 -12.71
N VAL A 17 -3.64 -14.75 -12.46
CA VAL A 17 -4.55 -13.93 -11.65
C VAL A 17 -5.04 -12.70 -12.39
N GLU A 18 -6.23 -12.25 -11.99
CA GLU A 18 -6.83 -11.00 -12.43
C GLU A 18 -6.95 -10.02 -11.26
N ILE A 19 -6.80 -8.74 -11.57
CA ILE A 19 -6.81 -7.67 -10.58
C ILE A 19 -8.10 -6.89 -10.76
N VAL A 20 -8.89 -6.80 -9.70
CA VAL A 20 -10.19 -6.12 -9.71
C VAL A 20 -10.38 -5.32 -8.43
N ILE A 21 -11.01 -4.15 -8.54
CA ILE A 21 -11.60 -3.45 -7.39
C ILE A 21 -13.10 -3.77 -7.39
N PRO A 22 -13.67 -4.34 -6.32
CA PRO A 22 -15.10 -4.66 -6.24
C PRO A 22 -15.98 -3.44 -6.52
N ARG A 23 -17.22 -3.67 -6.98
CA ARG A 23 -18.14 -2.57 -7.38
C ARG A 23 -18.53 -1.69 -6.20
N GLU A 24 -18.66 -2.29 -5.03
CA GLU A 24 -18.89 -1.62 -3.75
C GLU A 24 -17.69 -0.81 -3.25
N GLY A 25 -16.52 -0.96 -3.88
CA GLY A 25 -15.29 -0.25 -3.54
C GLY A 25 -14.26 -1.13 -2.83
N SER A 26 -13.19 -0.47 -2.39
CA SER A 26 -12.14 -1.07 -1.56
C SER A 26 -11.59 -0.01 -0.61
N ILE A 27 -10.69 -0.41 0.28
CA ILE A 27 -9.95 0.50 1.15
C ILE A 27 -8.51 0.66 0.66
N SER A 28 -7.97 1.87 0.77
CA SER A 28 -6.53 2.12 0.62
C SER A 28 -5.89 2.18 1.99
N ILE A 29 -4.83 1.39 2.19
CA ILE A 29 -4.04 1.36 3.41
C ILE A 29 -2.61 1.76 3.06
N PRO A 30 -2.08 2.87 3.61
CA PRO A 30 -0.70 3.26 3.35
C PRO A 30 0.27 2.42 4.19
N TYR A 31 1.46 2.17 3.63
CA TYR A 31 2.61 1.79 4.43
C TYR A 31 3.13 3.01 5.17
N VAL A 32 3.38 2.85 6.47
CA VAL A 32 3.96 3.90 7.30
C VAL A 32 5.33 3.44 7.78
N ILE A 33 6.32 4.29 7.59
CA ILE A 33 7.69 4.10 8.08
C ILE A 33 7.97 5.12 9.19
N SER A 34 8.72 4.73 10.22
CA SER A 34 8.99 5.58 11.38
C SER A 34 10.34 5.27 12.02
N LEU A 35 10.96 6.28 12.63
CA LEU A 35 12.18 6.09 13.42
C LEU A 35 11.81 5.63 14.84
N VAL A 36 12.36 4.50 15.26
CA VAL A 36 12.17 3.99 16.63
C VAL A 36 12.83 4.95 17.64
N LYS A 37 12.09 5.31 18.69
CA LYS A 37 12.61 6.13 19.79
C LYS A 37 13.78 5.43 20.48
N GLY A 38 14.93 6.09 20.54
CA GLY A 38 16.15 5.53 21.14
C GLY A 38 16.88 4.51 20.26
N ALA A 39 16.61 4.50 18.94
CA ALA A 39 17.33 3.61 18.02
C ALA A 39 18.86 3.79 18.16
N PRO A 40 19.64 2.69 18.28
CA PRO A 40 21.09 2.76 18.47
C PRO A 40 21.82 3.39 17.28
N ASN A 41 21.16 3.40 16.12
CA ASN A 41 21.66 3.95 14.86
C ASN A 41 20.71 5.04 14.31
N ALA A 42 20.30 5.99 15.15
CA ALA A 42 19.29 6.99 14.79
C ALA A 42 19.65 7.82 13.54
N ALA A 43 20.93 8.16 13.34
CA ALA A 43 21.38 8.92 12.18
C ALA A 43 21.17 8.15 10.86
N TYR A 44 21.55 6.86 10.82
CA TYR A 44 21.32 6.01 9.65
C TYR A 44 19.83 5.72 9.43
N GLY A 45 19.05 5.57 10.50
CA GLY A 45 17.60 5.45 10.40
C GLY A 45 16.94 6.69 9.78
N LYS A 46 17.42 7.90 10.12
CA LYS A 46 16.97 9.14 9.46
C LYS A 46 17.37 9.18 7.99
N ALA A 47 18.63 8.86 7.66
CA ALA A 47 19.08 8.82 6.28
C ALA A 47 18.24 7.85 5.42
N LEU A 48 17.86 6.70 5.98
CA LEU A 48 16.97 5.75 5.30
C LEU A 48 15.56 6.33 5.10
N LEU A 49 14.99 7.01 6.10
CA LEU A 49 13.69 7.68 5.96
C LEU A 49 13.72 8.74 4.87
N ASP A 50 14.77 9.56 4.86
CA ASP A 50 14.96 10.63 3.86
C ASP A 50 15.07 10.04 2.45
N PHE A 51 15.83 8.96 2.29
CA PHE A 51 15.91 8.24 1.01
C PHE A 51 14.57 7.61 0.61
N THR A 52 13.91 6.91 1.53
CA THR A 52 12.61 6.24 1.28
C THR A 52 11.55 7.23 0.81
N LEU A 53 11.57 8.46 1.35
CA LEU A 53 10.64 9.54 1.02
C LEU A 53 11.19 10.50 -0.04
N SER A 54 12.34 10.22 -0.67
CA SER A 54 12.83 10.99 -1.81
C SER A 54 12.10 10.58 -3.10
N ASP A 55 12.24 11.38 -4.16
CA ASP A 55 11.69 11.02 -5.47
C ASP A 55 12.31 9.72 -6.01
N GLU A 56 13.60 9.51 -5.76
CA GLU A 56 14.31 8.28 -6.12
C GLU A 56 13.75 7.06 -5.38
N GLY A 57 13.64 7.14 -4.05
CA GLY A 57 13.06 6.07 -3.24
C GLY A 57 11.62 5.76 -3.64
N GLN A 58 10.80 6.78 -3.86
CA GLN A 58 9.42 6.63 -4.32
C GLN A 58 9.33 5.99 -5.71
N LYS A 59 10.25 6.32 -6.62
CA LYS A 59 10.31 5.68 -7.95
C LYS A 59 10.55 4.17 -7.83
N LEU A 60 11.45 3.73 -6.95
CA LEU A 60 11.70 2.29 -6.74
C LEU A 60 10.45 1.53 -6.26
N PHE A 61 9.58 2.18 -5.47
CA PHE A 61 8.31 1.56 -5.07
C PHE A 61 7.36 1.35 -6.26
N THR A 62 7.35 2.26 -7.24
CA THR A 62 6.51 2.13 -8.43
C THR A 62 6.87 0.92 -9.28
N GLU A 63 8.14 0.52 -9.32
CA GLU A 63 8.62 -0.67 -10.05
C GLU A 63 8.02 -1.97 -9.48
N SER A 64 7.58 -1.94 -8.23
CA SER A 64 6.81 -3.01 -7.58
C SER A 64 5.30 -2.71 -7.54
N TYR A 65 4.81 -1.81 -8.38
CA TYR A 65 3.41 -1.39 -8.50
C TYR A 65 2.78 -0.74 -7.25
N LEU A 66 3.61 -0.25 -6.33
CA LEU A 66 3.14 0.57 -5.22
C LEU A 66 2.92 2.00 -5.71
N ARG A 67 1.88 2.65 -5.17
CA ARG A 67 1.59 4.06 -5.47
C ARG A 67 2.48 4.98 -4.65
N PRO A 68 3.19 5.92 -5.27
CA PRO A 68 4.06 6.83 -4.53
C PRO A 68 3.20 7.82 -3.74
N VAL A 69 3.71 8.27 -2.59
CA VAL A 69 3.07 9.32 -1.78
C VAL A 69 3.47 10.72 -2.22
N ARG A 70 4.42 10.82 -3.15
CA ARG A 70 4.90 12.06 -3.76
C ARG A 70 4.38 12.18 -5.17
N ASP A 71 4.19 13.41 -5.60
CA ASP A 71 3.88 13.74 -6.99
C ASP A 71 5.14 13.61 -7.84
N ILE A 72 5.37 12.41 -8.37
CA ILE A 72 6.51 12.06 -9.22
C ILE A 72 6.03 11.48 -10.54
N ALA A 73 6.84 11.64 -11.60
CA ALA A 73 6.58 10.95 -12.86
C ALA A 73 6.74 9.44 -12.68
N ILE A 74 5.67 8.69 -13.01
CA ILE A 74 5.68 7.23 -13.05
C ILE A 74 5.95 6.79 -14.49
N ASP A 75 6.68 5.68 -14.65
CA ASP A 75 6.90 5.08 -15.95
C ASP A 75 5.54 4.77 -16.65
N PRO A 76 5.34 5.19 -17.91
CA PRO A 76 4.13 4.87 -18.66
C PRO A 76 3.83 3.37 -18.71
N GLU A 77 4.85 2.50 -18.85
CA GLU A 77 4.65 1.05 -18.93
C GLU A 77 4.07 0.46 -17.64
N ILE A 78 4.43 1.05 -16.48
CA ILE A 78 3.87 0.67 -15.18
C ILE A 78 2.43 1.18 -15.09
N SER A 79 2.21 2.43 -15.49
CA SER A 79 0.89 3.09 -15.40
C SER A 79 -0.15 2.39 -16.27
N GLU A 80 0.22 1.96 -17.48
CA GLU A 80 -0.65 1.23 -18.41
C GLU A 80 -1.06 -0.16 -17.91
N ARG A 81 -0.28 -0.76 -17.01
CA ARG A 81 -0.61 -2.05 -16.36
C ARG A 81 -1.57 -1.90 -15.19
N MET A 82 -1.69 -0.69 -14.62
CA MET A 82 -2.60 -0.41 -13.52
C MET A 82 -4.05 -0.34 -14.02
N LEU A 83 -5.00 -0.59 -13.11
CA LEU A 83 -6.42 -0.38 -13.42
C LEU A 83 -6.70 1.10 -13.78
N PRO A 84 -7.73 1.39 -14.58
CA PRO A 84 -8.09 2.77 -14.92
C PRO A 84 -8.50 3.56 -13.68
N GLN A 85 -8.33 4.89 -13.71
CA GLN A 85 -8.66 5.77 -12.58
C GLN A 85 -10.11 5.62 -12.10
N SER A 86 -11.07 5.37 -13.00
CA SER A 86 -12.47 5.11 -12.65
C SER A 86 -12.68 3.94 -11.70
N ASP A 87 -11.74 2.98 -11.67
CA ASP A 87 -11.78 1.89 -10.70
C ASP A 87 -11.38 2.32 -9.29
N TYR A 88 -10.55 3.34 -9.19
CA TYR A 88 -10.05 3.87 -7.93
C TYR A 88 -10.96 4.94 -7.33
N ASP A 89 -11.88 5.52 -8.09
CA ASP A 89 -12.83 6.53 -7.60
C ASP A 89 -13.74 6.00 -6.47
N ARG A 90 -13.90 4.66 -6.39
CA ARG A 90 -14.62 3.94 -5.33
C ARG A 90 -13.73 3.42 -4.19
N VAL A 91 -12.44 3.77 -4.20
CA VAL A 91 -11.51 3.42 -3.12
C VAL A 91 -11.52 4.52 -2.06
N ILE A 92 -11.68 4.12 -0.80
CA ILE A 92 -11.72 5.07 0.33
C ILE A 92 -10.52 4.91 1.25
N TYR A 93 -10.14 6.00 1.91
CA TYR A 93 -9.25 5.95 3.06
C TYR A 93 -10.10 5.84 4.32
N PRO A 94 -10.02 4.74 5.08
CA PRO A 94 -10.79 4.59 6.29
C PRO A 94 -10.29 5.50 7.41
N ASP A 95 -11.13 5.75 8.41
CA ASP A 95 -10.70 6.36 9.67
C ASP A 95 -9.89 5.33 10.46
N PHE A 96 -8.56 5.43 10.37
CA PHE A 96 -7.64 4.51 11.02
C PHE A 96 -7.72 4.57 12.56
N ALA A 97 -8.07 5.72 13.14
CA ALA A 97 -8.25 5.83 14.59
C ALA A 97 -9.49 5.04 15.03
N LYS A 98 -10.61 5.21 14.31
CA LYS A 98 -11.81 4.42 14.53
C LYS A 98 -11.55 2.92 14.29
N MET A 99 -10.81 2.55 13.24
CA MET A 99 -10.44 1.15 12.98
C MET A 99 -9.68 0.53 14.16
N ARG A 100 -8.71 1.27 14.72
CA ARG A 100 -7.99 0.85 15.93
C ARG A 100 -8.95 0.64 17.10
N ASP A 101 -9.84 1.59 17.34
CA ASP A 101 -10.73 1.58 18.50
C ASP A 101 -11.72 0.39 18.47
N VAL A 102 -12.11 -0.09 17.29
CA VAL A 102 -13.06 -1.22 17.11
C VAL A 102 -12.39 -2.56 16.77
N GLN A 103 -11.05 -2.60 16.62
CA GLN A 103 -10.33 -3.77 16.09
C GLN A 103 -10.58 -5.04 16.90
N ASN A 104 -10.56 -4.93 18.23
CA ASN A 104 -10.74 -6.07 19.13
C ASN A 104 -12.16 -6.65 19.00
N ASP A 105 -13.18 -5.79 19.00
CA ASP A 105 -14.59 -6.19 18.88
C ASP A 105 -14.87 -6.84 17.53
N ALA A 106 -14.35 -6.25 16.44
CA ALA A 106 -14.45 -6.81 15.11
C ALA A 106 -13.81 -8.20 15.01
N THR A 107 -12.62 -8.36 15.62
CA THR A 107 -11.91 -9.65 15.66
C THR A 107 -12.67 -10.70 16.48
N ALA A 108 -13.21 -10.31 17.64
CA ALA A 108 -14.00 -11.19 18.47
C ALA A 108 -15.27 -11.66 17.75
N ARG A 109 -15.97 -10.75 17.06
CA ARG A 109 -17.16 -11.07 16.27
C ARG A 109 -16.85 -12.05 15.14
N TRP A 110 -15.78 -11.79 14.37
CA TRP A 110 -15.36 -12.70 13.29
C TRP A 110 -15.08 -14.13 13.80
N ARG A 111 -14.42 -14.26 14.96
CA ARG A 111 -14.16 -15.56 15.58
C ARG A 111 -15.42 -16.29 16.05
N ALA A 112 -16.47 -15.56 16.39
CA ALA A 112 -17.74 -16.16 16.85
C ALA A 112 -18.68 -16.52 15.69
N GLU A 113 -18.65 -15.76 14.59
CA GLU A 113 -19.62 -15.87 13.51
C GLU A 113 -19.11 -16.63 12.27
N VAL A 114 -17.79 -16.64 12.04
CA VAL A 114 -17.21 -17.13 10.78
C VAL A 114 -16.27 -18.31 10.98
N ARG A 115 -15.42 -18.26 12.01
CA ARG A 115 -14.38 -19.27 12.27
C ARG A 115 -14.90 -20.46 13.07
#